data_AF-A0A3C0VVR1-F1
#
_entry.id   AF-A0A3C0VVR1-F1
#
_cell.length_a   1.000
_cell.length_b   1.000
_cell.length_c   1.000
_cell.angle_alpha   90.00
_cell.angle_beta   90.00
_cell.angle_gamma   90.00
#
_symmetry.space_group_name_H-M   'P 1'
#
loop_
_entity.id
_entity.type
_entity.pdbx_description
1 polymer ?
#
loop_
_entity_poly.entity_id
_entity_poly.type
_entity_poly.pdbx_seq_one_letter_code
_entity_poly.pdbx_strand_id
1 'polypeptide(L)'
;MTFRFALTASLALAVGQTQAANHSIRVDAGHYDRLDTPVRFQLPESGGANWQLTGSDGQALPVQLDERGTGTFILPKLAAFQTAVFTLSDAGKKAHAPAVNVARQGSRLHFTLGGRTVMHYQAEKSELPRADLEPIYRRGGYLHPIVTPDGTVITDDYPHNHKHHHGIWFPWTNTEFEGRKPDFWNMGKGTGTVEFTELQGYWSGPVHAGLASSHQFVDLIAKPRKVALKETWRVQVYAVGRGDLAYHLFELESVQRCAGKSKIHFPQYRYGGLGFRGHGEWDGRENCFYLTSNGESDRIKGHATRARWCHVGGKTDGKLAGIGVLCHPSNFRFPQPMRIHPTEPFFNFAPSQAGEWEIKPGEEYVSRYQFVVTDGKPDAALLDRLWNDYAHPPRVEIYDAK
;
A
#
# COMPACT_ATOMS: atom_id res chain seq x y z
N MET A 1 -1.63 2.39 -85.24
CA MET A 1 -2.14 2.46 -83.86
C MET A 1 -1.12 1.83 -82.94
N THR A 2 -0.33 2.66 -82.26
CA THR A 2 0.78 2.29 -81.40
C THR A 2 0.28 2.11 -79.97
N PHE A 3 0.25 0.87 -79.47
CA PHE A 3 -0.06 0.58 -78.07
C PHE A 3 1.22 0.78 -77.22
N ARG A 4 1.19 1.76 -76.31
CA ARG A 4 2.19 1.95 -75.26
C ARG A 4 1.82 1.06 -74.07
N PHE A 5 2.71 0.15 -73.70
CA PHE A 5 2.68 -0.53 -72.40
C PHE A 5 3.18 0.43 -71.33
N ALA A 6 2.35 0.74 -70.33
CA ALA A 6 2.77 1.43 -69.12
C ALA A 6 3.18 0.37 -68.07
N LEU A 7 4.45 0.38 -67.68
CA LEU A 7 5.00 -0.45 -66.62
C LEU A 7 4.87 0.31 -65.29
N THR A 8 3.90 -0.03 -64.46
CA THR A 8 3.79 0.49 -63.09
C THR A 8 4.65 -0.35 -62.16
N ALA A 9 5.83 0.17 -61.81
CA ALA A 9 6.67 -0.39 -60.77
C ALA A 9 5.98 -0.22 -59.40
N SER A 10 5.65 -1.34 -58.77
CA SER A 10 5.12 -1.38 -57.41
C SER A 10 6.30 -1.36 -56.44
N LEU A 11 6.55 -0.20 -55.82
CA LEU A 11 7.57 -0.06 -54.77
C LEU A 11 7.00 -0.67 -53.48
N ALA A 12 7.32 -1.93 -53.20
CA ALA A 12 7.03 -2.54 -51.91
C ALA A 12 7.97 -1.94 -50.86
N LEU A 13 7.47 -0.96 -50.10
CA LEU A 13 8.11 -0.52 -48.85
C LEU A 13 8.04 -1.71 -47.87
N ALA A 14 9.15 -2.42 -47.73
CA ALA A 14 9.33 -3.35 -46.63
C ALA A 14 9.31 -2.54 -45.32
N VAL A 15 8.16 -2.53 -44.65
CA VAL A 15 8.07 -2.10 -43.26
C VAL A 15 8.86 -3.16 -42.47
N GLY A 16 10.11 -2.85 -42.16
CA GLY A 16 10.89 -3.66 -41.25
C GLY A 16 10.16 -3.71 -39.92
N GLN A 17 9.62 -4.87 -39.56
CA GLN A 17 9.27 -5.14 -38.17
C GLN A 17 10.58 -5.12 -37.40
N THR A 18 10.84 -4.06 -36.65
CA THR A 18 11.87 -4.06 -35.62
C THR A 18 11.53 -5.20 -34.68
N GLN A 19 12.28 -6.30 -34.78
CA GLN A 19 12.20 -7.39 -33.84
C GLN A 19 12.46 -6.78 -32.45
N ALA A 20 11.49 -6.90 -31.54
CA ALA A 20 11.64 -6.36 -30.19
C ALA A 20 12.94 -6.91 -29.60
N ALA A 21 13.85 -6.02 -29.20
CA ALA A 21 15.11 -6.42 -28.63
C ALA A 21 14.81 -7.18 -27.33
N ASN A 22 15.30 -8.41 -27.23
CA ASN A 22 15.30 -9.12 -25.96
C ASN A 22 16.37 -8.48 -25.06
N HIS A 23 16.12 -8.47 -23.77
CA HIS A 23 17.10 -8.05 -22.76
C HIS A 23 17.36 -9.21 -21.80
N SER A 24 18.59 -9.28 -21.27
CA SER A 24 18.90 -10.15 -20.16
C SER A 24 18.72 -9.38 -18.85
N ILE A 25 17.92 -9.93 -17.94
CA ILE A 25 17.76 -9.39 -16.58
C ILE A 25 18.50 -10.29 -15.61
N ARG A 26 19.43 -9.68 -14.87
CA ARG A 26 20.11 -10.31 -13.73
C ARG A 26 19.46 -9.83 -12.43
N VAL A 27 19.06 -10.75 -11.59
CA VAL A 27 18.46 -10.49 -10.27
C VAL A 27 19.37 -11.04 -9.19
N ASP A 28 19.81 -10.19 -8.28
CA ASP A 28 20.65 -10.56 -7.14
C ASP A 28 19.81 -10.55 -5.86
N ALA A 29 19.78 -11.69 -5.15
CA ALA A 29 19.07 -11.84 -3.89
C ALA A 29 19.67 -11.00 -2.75
N GLY A 30 20.92 -10.56 -2.84
CA GLY A 30 21.61 -9.93 -1.73
C GLY A 30 21.71 -10.87 -0.52
N HIS A 31 21.56 -10.36 0.69
CA HIS A 31 21.85 -11.13 1.92
C HIS A 31 20.69 -11.98 2.44
N TYR A 32 19.55 -12.01 1.75
CA TYR A 32 18.32 -12.62 2.26
C TYR A 32 17.76 -13.63 1.28
N ASP A 33 17.20 -14.71 1.81
CA ASP A 33 16.39 -15.64 1.03
C ASP A 33 15.12 -14.95 0.54
N ARG A 34 14.83 -15.11 -0.75
CA ARG A 34 13.68 -14.53 -1.44
C ARG A 34 12.66 -15.62 -1.72
N LEU A 35 11.39 -15.28 -1.49
CA LEU A 35 10.26 -16.20 -1.64
C LEU A 35 8.99 -15.38 -1.91
N ASP A 36 8.34 -15.59 -3.04
CA ASP A 36 7.18 -14.78 -3.46
C ASP A 36 7.47 -13.26 -3.36
N THR A 37 8.67 -12.84 -3.72
CA THR A 37 9.15 -11.47 -3.50
C THR A 37 8.76 -10.58 -4.69
N PRO A 38 8.00 -9.48 -4.49
CA PRO A 38 7.79 -8.49 -5.56
C PRO A 38 9.12 -7.79 -5.89
N VAL A 39 9.59 -7.95 -7.12
CA VAL A 39 10.83 -7.35 -7.61
C VAL A 39 10.49 -6.25 -8.60
N ARG A 40 11.00 -5.04 -8.35
CA ARG A 40 10.74 -3.83 -9.13
C ARG A 40 11.99 -3.36 -9.87
N PHE A 41 11.81 -2.90 -11.10
CA PHE A 41 12.91 -2.37 -11.91
C PHE A 41 12.39 -1.37 -12.95
N GLN A 42 13.26 -0.47 -13.41
CA GLN A 42 12.93 0.42 -14.53
C GLN A 42 13.07 -0.36 -15.83
N LEU A 43 12.03 -0.36 -16.66
CA LEU A 43 12.09 -1.02 -17.96
C LEU A 43 12.90 -0.18 -18.96
N PRO A 44 13.53 -0.81 -19.97
CA PRO A 44 14.17 -0.09 -21.07
C PRO A 44 13.17 0.79 -21.81
N GLU A 45 13.58 2.00 -22.23
CA GLU A 45 12.71 2.95 -22.96
C GLU A 45 12.21 2.39 -24.30
N SER A 46 12.97 1.46 -24.89
CA SER A 46 12.64 0.80 -26.15
C SER A 46 11.96 -0.56 -25.90
N GLY A 47 10.64 -0.63 -25.99
CA GLY A 47 9.94 -1.91 -26.10
C GLY A 47 8.42 -1.83 -25.99
N GLY A 48 7.77 -2.98 -26.12
CA GLY A 48 6.30 -3.05 -26.19
C GLY A 48 5.59 -3.04 -24.84
N ALA A 49 4.26 -3.17 -24.87
CA ALA A 49 3.41 -3.01 -23.70
C ALA A 49 3.23 -4.30 -22.86
N ASN A 50 3.68 -5.45 -23.36
CA ASN A 50 3.35 -6.77 -22.78
C ASN A 50 4.62 -7.54 -22.42
N TRP A 51 5.38 -7.03 -21.46
CA TRP A 51 6.62 -7.67 -21.02
C TRP A 51 6.40 -9.01 -20.30
N GLN A 52 7.34 -9.92 -20.52
CA GLN A 52 7.41 -11.22 -19.87
C GLN A 52 8.87 -11.55 -19.55
N LEU A 53 9.09 -12.23 -18.42
CA LEU A 53 10.37 -12.86 -18.11
C LEU A 53 10.29 -14.35 -18.39
N THR A 54 11.34 -14.91 -18.96
CA THR A 54 11.52 -16.35 -19.11
C THR A 54 12.79 -16.78 -18.36
N GLY A 55 12.65 -17.68 -17.40
CA GLY A 55 13.78 -18.27 -16.66
C GLY A 55 14.57 -19.26 -17.50
N SER A 56 15.75 -19.67 -17.02
CA SER A 56 16.60 -20.68 -17.67
C SER A 56 15.95 -22.06 -17.77
N ASP A 57 14.96 -22.34 -16.92
CA ASP A 57 14.11 -23.53 -16.93
C ASP A 57 12.93 -23.43 -17.92
N GLY A 58 12.80 -22.31 -18.64
CA GLY A 58 11.71 -22.02 -19.54
C GLY A 58 10.44 -21.52 -18.85
N GLN A 59 10.44 -21.34 -17.52
CA GLN A 59 9.28 -20.83 -16.80
C GLN A 59 9.05 -19.35 -17.14
N ALA A 60 7.82 -19.04 -17.56
CA ALA A 60 7.40 -17.69 -17.85
C ALA A 60 6.80 -17.00 -16.61
N LEU A 61 7.25 -15.78 -16.33
CA LEU A 61 6.75 -14.91 -15.26
C LEU A 61 6.17 -13.62 -15.85
N PRO A 62 4.97 -13.19 -15.41
CA PRO A 62 4.41 -11.92 -15.85
C PRO A 62 5.24 -10.74 -15.34
N VAL A 63 5.49 -9.76 -16.21
CA VAL A 63 5.96 -8.42 -15.82
C VAL A 63 4.81 -7.45 -15.98
N GLN A 64 4.53 -6.69 -14.92
CA GLN A 64 3.48 -5.69 -14.91
C GLN A 64 4.08 -4.29 -14.74
N LEU A 65 3.79 -3.41 -15.69
CA LEU A 65 4.10 -1.98 -15.62
C LEU A 65 3.09 -1.27 -14.71
N ASP A 66 3.60 -0.35 -13.91
CA ASP A 66 2.77 0.67 -13.25
C ASP A 66 2.78 2.00 -14.01
N GLU A 67 1.99 2.96 -13.54
CA GLU A 67 1.85 4.29 -14.12
C GLU A 67 3.12 5.15 -14.03
N ARG A 68 4.14 4.69 -13.28
CA ARG A 68 5.44 5.33 -13.12
C ARG A 68 6.51 4.69 -14.02
N GLY A 69 6.13 3.78 -14.92
CA GLY A 69 7.07 3.07 -15.80
C GLY A 69 7.88 1.98 -15.08
N THR A 70 7.53 1.65 -13.83
CA THR A 70 8.23 0.62 -13.06
C THR A 70 7.63 -0.74 -13.38
N GLY A 71 8.46 -1.65 -13.89
CA GLY A 71 8.11 -3.05 -14.08
C GLY A 71 8.19 -3.81 -12.77
N THR A 72 7.18 -4.65 -12.49
CA THR A 72 7.16 -5.54 -11.33
C THR A 72 6.90 -6.98 -11.76
N PHE A 73 7.62 -7.94 -11.20
CA PHE A 73 7.29 -9.37 -11.27
C PHE A 73 7.39 -9.99 -9.86
N ILE A 74 6.87 -11.21 -9.70
CA ILE A 74 7.04 -11.98 -8.46
C ILE A 74 8.18 -12.97 -8.66
N LEU A 75 9.25 -12.83 -7.89
CA LEU A 75 10.36 -13.78 -7.84
C LEU A 75 9.95 -14.98 -6.97
N PRO A 76 9.79 -16.19 -7.54
CA PRO A 76 9.25 -17.32 -6.79
C PRO A 76 10.17 -17.75 -5.66
N LYS A 77 11.46 -17.94 -5.95
CA LYS A 77 12.48 -18.31 -4.96
C LYS A 77 13.87 -17.92 -5.45
N LEU A 78 14.69 -17.39 -4.55
CA LEU A 78 16.13 -17.22 -4.79
C LEU A 78 16.85 -17.20 -3.43
N ALA A 79 17.82 -18.09 -3.23
CA ALA A 79 18.55 -18.16 -1.97
C ALA A 79 19.44 -16.93 -1.79
N ALA A 80 19.75 -16.58 -0.53
CA ALA A 80 20.71 -15.53 -0.21
C ALA A 80 22.04 -15.72 -0.97
N PHE A 81 22.62 -14.61 -1.41
CA PHE A 81 23.87 -14.52 -2.16
C PHE A 81 23.84 -15.19 -3.55
N GLN A 82 22.68 -15.63 -4.02
CA GLN A 82 22.53 -16.18 -5.37
C GLN A 82 22.04 -15.12 -6.36
N THR A 83 22.31 -15.40 -7.63
CA THR A 83 21.82 -14.62 -8.77
C THR A 83 20.93 -15.50 -9.63
N ALA A 84 19.82 -14.94 -10.13
CA ALA A 84 19.05 -15.52 -11.23
C ALA A 84 19.17 -14.67 -12.50
N VAL A 85 19.11 -15.31 -13.67
CA VAL A 85 19.10 -14.62 -14.96
C VAL A 85 17.82 -15.00 -15.70
N PHE A 86 17.15 -13.98 -16.23
CA PHE A 86 15.92 -14.10 -17.01
C PHE A 86 16.11 -13.42 -18.37
N THR A 87 15.37 -13.88 -19.35
CA THR A 87 15.19 -13.15 -20.62
C THR A 87 13.92 -12.32 -20.53
N LEU A 88 14.04 -11.00 -20.68
CA LEU A 88 12.94 -10.06 -20.84
C LEU A 88 12.63 -9.91 -22.32
N SER A 89 11.38 -10.17 -22.69
CA SER A 89 10.89 -10.05 -24.06
C SER A 89 9.49 -9.44 -24.10
N ASP A 90 9.16 -8.74 -25.18
CA ASP A 90 7.78 -8.34 -25.46
C ASP A 90 6.98 -9.54 -25.98
N ALA A 91 5.97 -9.96 -25.24
CA ALA A 91 5.10 -11.07 -25.62
C ALA A 91 4.16 -10.72 -26.79
N GLY A 92 4.10 -9.46 -27.23
CA GLY A 92 3.30 -8.96 -28.36
C GLY A 92 1.79 -8.96 -28.14
N LYS A 93 1.30 -9.78 -27.20
CA LYS A 93 -0.08 -9.83 -26.69
C LYS A 93 -0.06 -10.01 -25.19
N LYS A 94 -1.16 -9.61 -24.53
CA LYS A 94 -1.32 -9.78 -23.09
C LYS A 94 -1.34 -11.26 -22.72
N ALA A 95 -0.21 -11.77 -22.23
CA ALA A 95 0.00 -13.20 -21.98
C ALA A 95 -0.71 -13.72 -20.71
N HIS A 96 -1.03 -12.83 -19.76
CA HIS A 96 -1.54 -13.23 -18.44
C HIS A 96 -2.84 -12.52 -18.08
N ALA A 97 -3.82 -13.31 -17.63
CA ALA A 97 -5.04 -12.79 -17.03
C ALA A 97 -4.75 -12.16 -15.65
N PRO A 98 -5.57 -11.21 -15.18
CA PRO A 98 -5.43 -10.66 -13.85
C PRO A 98 -5.50 -11.74 -12.76
N ALA A 99 -4.46 -11.83 -11.93
CA ALA A 99 -4.42 -12.72 -10.78
C ALA A 99 -5.04 -12.07 -9.55
N VAL A 100 -4.94 -10.74 -9.47
CA VAL A 100 -5.55 -9.87 -8.47
C VAL A 100 -6.36 -8.81 -9.19
N ASN A 101 -7.56 -8.55 -8.68
CA ASN A 101 -8.55 -7.70 -9.31
C ASN A 101 -8.95 -6.57 -8.38
N VAL A 102 -9.37 -5.46 -8.99
CA VAL A 102 -10.03 -4.35 -8.33
C VAL A 102 -11.22 -3.92 -9.17
N ALA A 103 -12.37 -3.75 -8.53
CA ALA A 103 -13.58 -3.26 -9.15
C ALA A 103 -14.18 -2.13 -8.30
N ARG A 104 -14.62 -1.05 -8.95
CA ARG A 104 -15.37 0.00 -8.29
C ARG A 104 -16.84 -0.43 -8.14
N GLN A 105 -17.38 -0.31 -6.93
CA GLN A 105 -18.79 -0.53 -6.62
C GLN A 105 -19.29 0.64 -5.78
N GLY A 106 -20.04 1.54 -6.41
CA GLY A 106 -20.48 2.79 -5.78
C GLY A 106 -19.30 3.61 -5.26
N SER A 107 -19.28 3.85 -3.95
CA SER A 107 -18.25 4.63 -3.25
C SER A 107 -17.01 3.82 -2.81
N ARG A 108 -16.90 2.55 -3.23
CA ARG A 108 -15.86 1.63 -2.77
C ARG A 108 -15.10 1.02 -3.93
N LEU A 109 -13.83 0.69 -3.69
CA LEU A 109 -13.03 -0.16 -4.55
C LEU A 109 -12.80 -1.49 -3.83
N HIS A 110 -13.17 -2.59 -4.49
CA HIS A 110 -13.15 -3.94 -3.94
C HIS A 110 -11.96 -4.69 -4.53
N PHE A 111 -11.01 -5.09 -3.69
CA PHE A 111 -9.85 -5.88 -4.11
C PHE A 111 -10.09 -7.36 -3.85
N THR A 112 -9.84 -8.19 -4.86
CA THR A 112 -9.93 -9.64 -4.75
C THR A 112 -8.69 -10.35 -5.30
N LEU A 113 -8.32 -11.45 -4.65
CA LEU A 113 -7.22 -12.33 -5.06
C LEU A 113 -7.76 -13.76 -5.18
N GLY A 114 -7.70 -14.34 -6.39
CA GLY A 114 -8.28 -15.67 -6.63
C GLY A 114 -9.78 -15.76 -6.32
N GLY A 115 -10.52 -14.66 -6.51
CA GLY A 115 -11.95 -14.57 -6.20
C GLY A 115 -12.30 -14.29 -4.73
N ARG A 116 -11.31 -14.31 -3.82
CA ARG A 116 -11.52 -13.99 -2.40
C ARG A 116 -11.26 -12.51 -2.13
N THR A 117 -12.04 -11.89 -1.27
CA THR A 117 -11.85 -10.50 -0.84
C THR A 117 -10.56 -10.35 -0.07
N VAL A 118 -9.76 -9.33 -0.41
CA VAL A 118 -8.56 -8.93 0.35
C VAL A 118 -8.87 -7.72 1.21
N MET A 119 -9.41 -6.67 0.58
CA MET A 119 -9.76 -5.43 1.24
C MET A 119 -10.72 -4.59 0.40
N HIS A 120 -11.41 -3.65 1.03
CA HIS A 120 -12.03 -2.53 0.31
C HIS A 120 -11.39 -1.19 0.68
N TYR A 121 -11.31 -0.29 -0.29
CA TYR A 121 -11.05 1.12 -0.06
C TYR A 121 -12.36 1.89 -0.14
N GLN A 122 -12.72 2.59 0.93
CA GLN A 122 -13.83 3.54 0.97
C GLN A 122 -13.34 4.87 0.41
N ALA A 123 -13.79 5.25 -0.79
CA ALA A 123 -13.37 6.47 -1.47
C ALA A 123 -14.17 7.68 -0.95
N GLU A 124 -15.41 7.85 -1.42
CA GLU A 124 -16.32 8.88 -0.93
C GLU A 124 -16.82 8.59 0.50
N LYS A 125 -17.54 9.55 1.09
CA LYS A 125 -18.12 9.38 2.44
C LYS A 125 -18.98 8.13 2.51
N SER A 126 -18.71 7.28 3.50
CA SER A 126 -19.53 6.10 3.76
C SER A 126 -20.92 6.50 4.28
N GLU A 127 -21.85 5.55 4.18
CA GLU A 127 -23.04 5.57 5.02
C GLU A 127 -22.64 5.32 6.48
N LEU A 128 -23.49 5.78 7.41
CA LEU A 128 -23.28 5.49 8.83
C LEU A 128 -23.93 4.15 9.15
N PRO A 129 -23.18 3.18 9.72
CA PRO A 129 -23.69 1.83 9.93
C PRO A 129 -24.73 1.73 11.07
N ARG A 130 -24.89 2.77 11.88
CA ARG A 130 -25.80 2.81 13.01
C ARG A 130 -26.48 4.16 13.14
N ALA A 131 -27.72 4.16 13.63
CA ALA A 131 -28.53 5.37 13.79
C ALA A 131 -28.04 6.31 14.91
N ASP A 132 -27.24 5.81 15.87
CA ASP A 132 -26.67 6.60 16.97
C ASP A 132 -25.46 7.45 16.57
N LEU A 133 -25.04 7.37 15.29
CA LEU A 133 -23.90 8.11 14.76
C LEU A 133 -24.36 9.44 14.14
N GLU A 134 -23.72 10.51 14.59
CA GLU A 134 -23.97 11.85 14.09
C GLU A 134 -23.35 12.04 12.68
N PRO A 135 -24.00 12.79 11.76
CA PRO A 135 -23.50 13.00 10.39
C PRO A 135 -22.06 13.51 10.27
N ILE A 136 -21.54 14.16 11.32
CA ILE A 136 -20.15 14.65 11.40
C ILE A 136 -19.11 13.53 11.29
N TYR A 137 -19.45 12.29 11.63
CA TYR A 137 -18.54 11.15 11.58
C TYR A 137 -18.38 10.55 10.18
N ARG A 138 -19.23 10.92 9.21
CA ARG A 138 -19.12 10.37 7.84
C ARG A 138 -17.76 10.69 7.23
N ARG A 139 -17.01 9.63 6.90
CA ARG A 139 -15.66 9.73 6.34
C ARG A 139 -15.53 8.93 5.04
N GLY A 140 -14.59 9.33 4.19
CA GLY A 140 -14.01 8.53 3.12
C GLY A 140 -12.49 8.58 3.20
N GLY A 141 -11.79 7.87 2.31
CA GLY A 141 -10.33 7.77 2.33
C GLY A 141 -9.80 6.87 3.45
N TYR A 142 -10.28 5.64 3.52
CA TYR A 142 -9.79 4.61 4.44
C TYR A 142 -9.95 3.20 3.86
N LEU A 143 -9.20 2.23 4.40
CA LEU A 143 -9.31 0.83 4.03
C LEU A 143 -10.14 0.07 5.08
N HIS A 144 -11.27 -0.51 4.67
CA HIS A 144 -12.10 -1.40 5.47
C HIS A 144 -13.17 -2.06 4.57
N PRO A 145 -13.49 -3.35 4.74
CA PRO A 145 -12.79 -4.32 5.60
C PRO A 145 -11.40 -4.65 5.07
N ILE A 146 -10.56 -5.19 5.95
CA ILE A 146 -9.38 -5.99 5.60
C ILE A 146 -9.71 -7.43 5.98
N VAL A 147 -9.43 -8.37 5.09
CA VAL A 147 -9.87 -9.76 5.19
C VAL A 147 -8.65 -10.67 5.08
N THR A 148 -8.61 -11.75 5.86
CA THR A 148 -7.54 -12.75 5.81
C THR A 148 -7.77 -13.76 4.68
N PRO A 149 -6.74 -14.56 4.30
CA PRO A 149 -6.89 -15.62 3.30
C PRO A 149 -8.09 -16.57 3.53
N ASP A 150 -8.38 -16.94 4.78
CA ASP A 150 -9.54 -17.79 5.14
C ASP A 150 -10.87 -17.02 5.30
N GLY A 151 -10.89 -15.72 4.99
CA GLY A 151 -12.10 -14.91 4.96
C GLY A 151 -12.46 -14.21 6.27
N THR A 152 -11.55 -14.13 7.24
CA THR A 152 -11.81 -13.47 8.53
C THR A 152 -11.64 -11.97 8.39
N VAL A 153 -12.64 -11.17 8.77
CA VAL A 153 -12.54 -9.70 8.83
C VAL A 153 -11.76 -9.29 10.08
N ILE A 154 -10.69 -8.52 9.88
CA ILE A 154 -9.78 -8.14 10.97
C ILE A 154 -9.82 -6.66 11.37
N THR A 155 -10.55 -5.83 10.61
CA THR A 155 -10.71 -4.40 10.92
C THR A 155 -12.13 -4.06 11.33
N ASP A 156 -12.26 -3.02 12.15
CA ASP A 156 -13.56 -2.43 12.49
C ASP A 156 -13.78 -1.10 11.76
N ASP A 157 -15.03 -0.66 11.69
CA ASP A 157 -15.43 0.64 11.14
C ASP A 157 -16.51 1.26 12.04
N TYR A 158 -16.26 2.48 12.50
CA TYR A 158 -17.10 3.16 13.50
C TYR A 158 -17.27 2.35 14.80
N PRO A 159 -16.22 1.99 15.56
CA PRO A 159 -16.38 1.26 16.83
C PRO A 159 -17.19 2.06 17.84
N HIS A 160 -17.84 1.38 18.79
CA HIS A 160 -18.72 2.01 19.77
C HIS A 160 -18.00 2.99 20.72
N ASN A 161 -16.77 2.65 21.17
CA ASN A 161 -15.98 3.48 22.08
C ASN A 161 -15.25 4.64 21.36
N HIS A 162 -14.99 4.53 20.05
CA HIS A 162 -14.27 5.53 19.26
C HIS A 162 -14.88 5.68 17.86
N LYS A 163 -16.08 6.26 17.76
CA LYS A 163 -16.90 6.40 16.53
C LYS A 163 -16.18 6.93 15.28
N HIS A 164 -15.03 7.59 15.42
CA HIS A 164 -14.24 8.18 14.32
C HIS A 164 -13.03 7.31 13.89
N HIS A 165 -12.89 6.11 14.44
CA HIS A 165 -11.87 5.13 14.02
C HIS A 165 -12.39 4.27 12.87
N HIS A 166 -11.49 3.90 11.97
CA HIS A 166 -11.77 3.13 10.75
C HIS A 166 -10.71 2.03 10.59
N GLY A 167 -10.81 1.12 9.63
CA GLY A 167 -9.84 0.02 9.52
C GLY A 167 -8.38 0.47 9.41
N ILE A 168 -7.99 1.08 8.28
CA ILE A 168 -6.69 1.77 8.12
C ILE A 168 -6.95 3.17 7.56
N TRP A 169 -6.49 4.20 8.28
CA TRP A 169 -6.71 5.61 7.91
C TRP A 169 -5.55 6.49 8.38
N PHE A 170 -5.37 7.68 7.79
CA PHE A 170 -4.17 8.50 8.03
C PHE A 170 -4.46 9.97 8.39
N PRO A 171 -5.13 10.29 9.51
CA PRO A 171 -5.28 11.67 9.96
C PRO A 171 -4.19 12.10 10.94
N TRP A 172 -4.10 13.41 11.14
CA TRP A 172 -3.29 14.02 12.18
C TRP A 172 -4.16 14.64 13.27
N THR A 173 -3.69 14.57 14.50
CA THR A 173 -4.29 15.25 15.65
C THR A 173 -3.31 16.27 16.20
N ASN A 174 -3.77 17.15 17.10
CA ASN A 174 -2.94 18.15 17.78
C ASN A 174 -2.07 18.97 16.82
N THR A 175 -2.66 19.52 15.75
CA THR A 175 -1.92 20.28 14.73
C THR A 175 -2.07 21.78 14.92
N GLU A 176 -1.17 22.55 14.32
CA GLU A 176 -1.21 24.01 14.27
C GLU A 176 -1.08 24.50 12.82
N PHE A 177 -2.03 25.30 12.36
CA PHE A 177 -2.07 25.85 11.01
C PHE A 177 -2.53 27.30 11.04
N GLU A 178 -1.68 28.23 10.59
CA GLU A 178 -1.94 29.68 10.59
C GLU A 178 -2.47 30.21 11.95
N GLY A 179 -1.87 29.77 13.05
CA GLY A 179 -2.23 30.17 14.42
C GLY A 179 -3.47 29.47 14.99
N ARG A 180 -4.16 28.62 14.22
CA ARG A 180 -5.31 27.82 14.67
C ARG A 180 -4.90 26.38 14.95
N LYS A 181 -5.76 25.63 15.64
CA LYS A 181 -5.49 24.24 16.06
C LYS A 181 -6.49 23.22 15.48
N PRO A 182 -6.53 23.02 14.16
CA PRO A 182 -7.41 22.01 13.59
C PRO A 182 -6.99 20.59 14.04
N ASP A 183 -7.98 19.73 14.24
CA ASP A 183 -7.79 18.32 14.62
C ASP A 183 -8.45 17.47 13.55
N PHE A 184 -7.65 16.84 12.69
CA PHE A 184 -8.14 16.05 11.55
C PHE A 184 -8.48 14.60 11.92
N TRP A 185 -8.19 14.22 13.17
CA TRP A 185 -8.45 12.90 13.74
C TRP A 185 -9.79 12.86 14.47
N ASN A 186 -9.97 13.75 15.46
CA ASN A 186 -11.12 13.71 16.36
C ASN A 186 -12.33 14.45 15.74
N MET A 187 -12.94 13.85 14.71
CA MET A 187 -13.98 14.46 13.87
C MET A 187 -15.15 15.08 14.66
N GLY A 188 -15.53 14.48 15.79
CA GLY A 188 -16.60 14.98 16.67
C GLY A 188 -16.37 16.40 17.21
N LYS A 189 -15.13 16.91 17.22
CA LYS A 189 -14.82 18.29 17.60
C LYS A 189 -15.16 19.32 16.51
N GLY A 190 -15.32 18.89 15.26
CA GLY A 190 -15.64 19.76 14.13
C GLY A 190 -14.58 20.82 13.79
N THR A 191 -13.33 20.64 14.22
CA THR A 191 -12.24 21.61 13.98
C THR A 191 -11.41 21.29 12.73
N GLY A 192 -11.36 20.03 12.32
CA GLY A 192 -10.70 19.58 11.10
C GLY A 192 -11.36 18.34 10.51
N THR A 193 -11.10 18.08 9.23
CA THR A 193 -11.53 16.87 8.54
C THR A 193 -10.54 16.48 7.45
N VAL A 194 -10.52 15.20 7.09
CA VAL A 194 -9.87 14.73 5.85
C VAL A 194 -10.97 14.37 4.86
N GLU A 195 -10.88 14.88 3.64
CA GLU A 195 -11.89 14.69 2.60
C GLU A 195 -11.24 14.02 1.40
N PHE A 196 -11.85 12.94 0.91
CA PHE A 196 -11.53 12.40 -0.41
C PHE A 196 -11.89 13.43 -1.48
N THR A 197 -10.99 13.63 -2.45
CA THR A 197 -11.19 14.58 -3.55
C THR A 197 -11.33 13.86 -4.89
N GLU A 198 -10.53 12.84 -5.16
CA GLU A 198 -10.48 12.21 -6.47
C GLU A 198 -9.94 10.79 -6.42
N LEU A 199 -10.51 9.91 -7.26
CA LEU A 199 -9.93 8.63 -7.62
C LEU A 199 -9.20 8.84 -8.95
N GLN A 200 -7.87 8.92 -8.90
CA GLN A 200 -7.04 9.20 -10.06
C GLN A 200 -6.96 8.02 -11.03
N GLY A 201 -7.03 6.79 -10.48
CA GLY A 201 -7.04 5.58 -11.28
C GLY A 201 -7.07 4.32 -10.41
N TYR A 202 -7.39 3.19 -11.04
CA TYR A 202 -7.30 1.86 -10.45
C TYR A 202 -7.08 0.82 -11.53
N TRP A 203 -6.40 -0.28 -11.21
CA TRP A 203 -5.99 -1.29 -12.18
C TRP A 203 -5.96 -2.69 -11.59
N SER A 204 -6.35 -3.67 -12.40
CA SER A 204 -6.19 -5.10 -12.12
C SER A 204 -5.02 -5.65 -12.93
N GLY A 205 -4.37 -6.70 -12.43
CA GLY A 205 -3.19 -7.22 -13.12
C GLY A 205 -2.72 -8.60 -12.67
N PRO A 206 -1.82 -9.23 -13.45
CA PRO A 206 -1.28 -10.54 -13.15
C PRO A 206 -0.31 -10.56 -11.95
N VAL A 207 0.30 -9.42 -11.61
CA VAL A 207 1.29 -9.31 -10.53
C VAL A 207 0.73 -8.52 -9.35
N HIS A 208 0.05 -7.40 -9.64
CA HIS A 208 -0.56 -6.56 -8.62
C HIS A 208 -1.83 -5.87 -9.14
N ALA A 209 -2.70 -5.49 -8.21
CA ALA A 209 -3.80 -4.56 -8.46
C ALA A 209 -3.60 -3.35 -7.58
N GLY A 210 -4.11 -2.19 -7.98
CA GLY A 210 -3.93 -0.99 -7.18
C GLY A 210 -4.90 0.11 -7.48
N LEU A 211 -4.75 1.19 -6.71
CA LEU A 211 -5.42 2.46 -6.93
C LEU A 211 -4.48 3.62 -6.62
N ALA A 212 -4.79 4.76 -7.22
CA ALA A 212 -4.27 6.07 -6.85
C ALA A 212 -5.45 6.99 -6.50
N SER A 213 -5.40 7.65 -5.35
CA SER A 213 -6.44 8.58 -4.89
C SER A 213 -5.85 9.83 -4.28
N SER A 214 -6.65 10.89 -4.20
CA SER A 214 -6.30 12.15 -3.56
C SER A 214 -7.26 12.51 -2.44
N HIS A 215 -6.72 13.18 -1.43
CA HIS A 215 -7.43 13.69 -0.27
C HIS A 215 -6.94 15.09 0.10
N GLN A 216 -7.70 15.77 0.95
CA GLN A 216 -7.34 17.07 1.48
C GLN A 216 -7.65 17.17 2.98
N PHE A 217 -6.78 17.85 3.72
CA PHE A 217 -6.95 18.13 5.14
C PHE A 217 -7.49 19.54 5.28
N VAL A 218 -8.72 19.67 5.76
CA VAL A 218 -9.45 20.94 5.79
C VAL A 218 -9.58 21.45 7.21
N ASP A 219 -9.04 22.64 7.46
CA ASP A 219 -9.25 23.44 8.66
C ASP A 219 -10.67 24.03 8.63
N LEU A 220 -11.52 23.53 9.52
CA LEU A 220 -12.93 23.92 9.65
C LEU A 220 -13.13 25.14 10.57
N ILE A 221 -12.10 25.50 11.35
CA ILE A 221 -12.09 26.68 12.22
C ILE A 221 -12.06 27.94 11.34
N ALA A 222 -11.22 27.94 10.30
CA ALA A 222 -11.08 29.07 9.37
C ALA A 222 -12.43 29.45 8.71
N LYS A 223 -12.62 30.76 8.49
CA LYS A 223 -13.76 31.35 7.76
C LYS A 223 -13.21 32.26 6.64
N PRO A 224 -13.35 31.90 5.35
CA PRO A 224 -13.84 30.61 4.84
C PRO A 224 -12.94 29.43 5.24
N ARG A 225 -13.47 28.21 5.15
CA ARG A 225 -12.69 26.97 5.41
C ARG A 225 -11.44 26.96 4.55
N LYS A 226 -10.34 26.43 5.08
CA LYS A 226 -9.05 26.40 4.39
C LYS A 226 -8.49 24.99 4.29
N VAL A 227 -7.90 24.67 3.14
CA VAL A 227 -7.14 23.43 2.98
C VAL A 227 -5.73 23.65 3.53
N ALA A 228 -5.30 22.81 4.46
CA ALA A 228 -3.96 22.83 5.05
C ALA A 228 -3.00 21.91 4.26
N LEU A 229 -3.42 20.67 3.99
CA LEU A 229 -2.64 19.68 3.24
C LEU A 229 -3.43 19.12 2.07
N LYS A 230 -2.70 18.74 1.02
CA LYS A 230 -3.15 17.80 -0.01
C LYS A 230 -2.40 16.49 0.17
N GLU A 231 -3.07 15.38 -0.03
CA GLU A 231 -2.52 14.03 0.10
C GLU A 231 -2.81 13.24 -1.17
N THR A 232 -1.87 12.40 -1.60
CA THR A 232 -2.14 11.31 -2.54
C THR A 232 -1.83 9.98 -1.86
N TRP A 233 -2.68 8.99 -2.11
CA TRP A 233 -2.42 7.59 -1.75
C TRP A 233 -2.17 6.78 -3.01
N ARG A 234 -1.19 5.89 -2.93
CA ARG A 234 -1.04 4.77 -3.87
C ARG A 234 -1.07 3.48 -3.09
N VAL A 235 -2.05 2.64 -3.39
CA VAL A 235 -2.26 1.36 -2.72
C VAL A 235 -2.06 0.23 -3.73
N GLN A 236 -1.32 -0.81 -3.35
CA GLN A 236 -1.05 -1.98 -4.20
C GLN A 236 -1.23 -3.28 -3.45
N VAL A 237 -1.99 -4.22 -4.01
CA VAL A 237 -2.14 -5.59 -3.53
C VAL A 237 -1.37 -6.52 -4.46
N TYR A 238 -0.54 -7.40 -3.89
CA TYR A 238 0.31 -8.32 -4.64
C TYR A 238 -0.32 -9.70 -4.79
N ALA A 239 -0.09 -10.32 -5.95
CA ALA A 239 -0.49 -11.69 -6.23
C ALA A 239 0.51 -12.72 -5.68
N VAL A 240 0.72 -12.69 -4.36
CA VAL A 240 1.68 -13.53 -3.60
C VAL A 240 0.96 -14.29 -2.48
N GLY A 241 1.68 -15.16 -1.76
CA GLY A 241 1.17 -15.74 -0.52
C GLY A 241 0.03 -16.74 -0.76
N ARG A 242 0.24 -17.65 -1.71
CA ARG A 242 -0.74 -18.69 -2.10
C ARG A 242 -0.27 -20.08 -1.66
N GLY A 243 -1.22 -21.03 -1.63
CA GLY A 243 -0.94 -22.42 -1.25
C GLY A 243 -0.56 -22.51 0.23
N ASP A 244 0.53 -23.20 0.53
CA ASP A 244 0.99 -23.45 1.91
C ASP A 244 1.54 -22.20 2.62
N LEU A 245 1.74 -21.10 1.90
CA LEU A 245 2.22 -19.80 2.41
C LEU A 245 1.08 -18.76 2.41
N ALA A 246 -0.06 -19.08 3.02
CA ALA A 246 -1.25 -18.24 2.94
C ALA A 246 -1.08 -16.89 3.68
N TYR A 247 -0.94 -15.81 2.94
CA TYR A 247 -1.02 -14.43 3.46
C TYR A 247 -1.51 -13.46 2.37
N HIS A 248 -2.02 -12.30 2.77
CA HIS A 248 -2.21 -11.18 1.85
C HIS A 248 -1.16 -10.11 2.08
N LEU A 249 -0.59 -9.59 0.99
CA LEU A 249 0.43 -8.55 1.01
C LEU A 249 -0.07 -7.33 0.25
N PHE A 250 -0.07 -6.17 0.90
CA PHE A 250 -0.34 -4.91 0.23
C PHE A 250 0.50 -3.77 0.79
N GLU A 251 0.63 -2.70 0.02
CA GLU A 251 1.40 -1.51 0.37
C GLU A 251 0.54 -0.25 0.26
N LEU A 252 0.87 0.74 1.10
CA LEU A 252 0.34 2.09 1.04
C LEU A 252 1.50 3.08 1.03
N GLU A 253 1.60 3.87 -0.03
CA GLU A 253 2.40 5.10 -0.08
C GLU A 253 1.45 6.29 0.06
N SER A 254 1.71 7.16 1.03
CA SER A 254 1.05 8.47 1.19
C SER A 254 2.07 9.58 0.96
N VAL A 255 1.71 10.56 0.13
CA VAL A 255 2.49 11.79 -0.09
C VAL A 255 1.64 12.98 0.33
N GLN A 256 2.06 13.68 1.38
CA GLN A 256 1.38 14.86 1.90
C GLN A 256 2.21 16.12 1.65
N ARG A 257 1.54 17.20 1.26
CA ARG A 257 2.17 18.51 1.00
C ARG A 257 1.26 19.66 1.39
N CYS A 258 1.83 20.80 1.76
CA CYS A 258 1.06 22.01 2.03
C CYS A 258 0.20 22.38 0.82
N ALA A 259 -1.06 22.72 1.06
CA ALA A 259 -1.97 23.14 -0.01
C ALA A 259 -1.69 24.57 -0.52
N GLY A 260 -0.90 25.35 0.24
CA GLY A 260 -0.52 26.73 -0.08
C GLY A 260 0.81 27.11 0.55
N LYS A 261 0.98 28.41 0.85
CA LYS A 261 2.24 29.00 1.36
C LYS A 261 2.42 28.89 2.87
N SER A 262 1.46 28.31 3.58
CA SER A 262 1.50 28.16 5.03
C SER A 262 1.95 26.74 5.39
N LYS A 263 2.95 26.61 6.26
CA LYS A 263 3.34 25.33 6.85
C LYS A 263 2.23 24.80 7.77
N ILE A 264 2.23 23.50 7.99
CA ILE A 264 1.51 22.89 9.12
C ILE A 264 2.51 22.40 10.15
N HIS A 265 2.27 22.75 11.40
CA HIS A 265 3.09 22.36 12.54
C HIS A 265 2.41 21.22 13.32
N PHE A 266 3.21 20.25 13.73
CA PHE A 266 2.81 19.09 14.52
C PHE A 266 3.56 19.11 15.84
N PRO A 267 3.01 19.75 16.89
CA PRO A 267 3.53 19.64 18.24
C PRO A 267 3.71 18.19 18.69
N GLN A 268 4.65 17.96 19.62
CA GLN A 268 4.87 16.64 20.20
C GLN A 268 3.56 16.08 20.80
N TYR A 269 3.16 14.88 20.37
CA TYR A 269 1.92 14.27 20.85
C TYR A 269 1.92 12.75 20.72
N ARG A 270 1.05 12.09 21.52
CA ARG A 270 1.08 10.64 21.73
C ARG A 270 0.46 9.79 20.61
N TYR A 271 -0.20 10.37 19.61
CA TYR A 271 -0.74 9.66 18.44
C TYR A 271 -0.96 10.64 17.28
N GLY A 272 -1.20 10.11 16.08
CA GLY A 272 -1.38 10.85 14.84
C GLY A 272 -0.49 10.27 13.76
N GLY A 273 -1.03 10.04 12.57
CA GLY A 273 -0.36 9.37 11.46
C GLY A 273 -1.17 8.18 10.93
N LEU A 274 -0.50 7.14 10.43
CA LEU A 274 -1.16 5.91 9.95
C LEU A 274 -1.78 5.13 11.12
N GLY A 275 -3.09 5.14 11.23
CA GLY A 275 -3.86 4.39 12.22
C GLY A 275 -4.35 3.04 11.69
N PHE A 276 -4.48 2.08 12.61
CA PHE A 276 -5.15 0.80 12.44
C PHE A 276 -6.14 0.56 13.57
N ARG A 277 -7.37 0.16 13.24
CA ARG A 277 -8.41 -0.29 14.17
C ARG A 277 -8.77 -1.73 13.84
N GLY A 278 -8.41 -2.63 14.74
CA GLY A 278 -8.79 -4.03 14.67
C GLY A 278 -10.27 -4.23 15.00
N HIS A 279 -10.77 -5.42 14.66
CA HIS A 279 -12.17 -5.82 14.81
C HIS A 279 -12.73 -5.57 16.22
N GLY A 280 -14.02 -5.23 16.35
CA GLY A 280 -14.65 -4.89 17.63
C GLY A 280 -14.63 -6.02 18.67
N GLU A 281 -14.59 -7.29 18.24
CA GLU A 281 -14.42 -8.44 19.15
C GLU A 281 -13.05 -8.44 19.87
N TRP A 282 -12.10 -7.65 19.40
CA TRP A 282 -10.77 -7.53 20.01
C TRP A 282 -10.75 -6.44 21.11
N ASP A 283 -11.86 -5.75 21.37
CA ASP A 283 -11.96 -4.81 22.49
C ASP A 283 -11.73 -5.52 23.83
N GLY A 284 -10.87 -4.92 24.66
CA GLY A 284 -10.41 -5.50 25.92
C GLY A 284 -8.95 -5.96 25.86
N ARG A 285 -8.26 -5.89 27.00
CA ARG A 285 -6.85 -6.29 27.13
C ARG A 285 -6.61 -7.74 26.70
N GLU A 286 -7.54 -8.62 27.04
CA GLU A 286 -7.41 -10.08 26.85
C GLU A 286 -7.74 -10.52 25.41
N ASN A 287 -8.27 -9.63 24.58
CA ASN A 287 -8.80 -9.96 23.24
C ASN A 287 -7.94 -9.43 22.09
N CYS A 288 -6.96 -8.56 22.38
CA CYS A 288 -6.07 -7.97 21.38
C CYS A 288 -4.60 -8.19 21.73
N PHE A 289 -3.88 -8.86 20.84
CA PHE A 289 -2.50 -9.30 21.00
C PHE A 289 -1.56 -8.51 20.10
N TYR A 290 -0.36 -8.24 20.61
CA TYR A 290 0.68 -7.52 19.91
C TYR A 290 1.96 -8.33 19.87
N LEU A 291 2.73 -8.14 18.81
CA LEU A 291 4.12 -8.59 18.74
C LEU A 291 4.90 -7.58 17.90
N THR A 292 6.01 -7.09 18.42
CA THR A 292 6.90 -6.16 17.70
C THR A 292 8.12 -6.89 17.16
N SER A 293 8.81 -6.28 16.19
CA SER A 293 10.09 -6.80 15.67
C SER A 293 11.22 -6.91 16.71
N ASN A 294 11.00 -6.37 17.92
CA ASN A 294 11.95 -6.46 19.02
C ASN A 294 11.60 -7.60 20.01
N GLY A 295 10.57 -8.40 19.71
CA GLY A 295 10.07 -9.47 20.57
C GLY A 295 9.15 -9.00 21.70
N GLU A 296 8.80 -7.72 21.76
CA GLU A 296 7.89 -7.20 22.78
C GLU A 296 6.42 -7.52 22.42
N SER A 297 5.69 -8.07 23.39
CA SER A 297 4.27 -8.44 23.28
C SER A 297 3.38 -7.77 24.34
N ASP A 298 3.99 -7.18 25.37
CA ASP A 298 3.29 -6.36 26.35
C ASP A 298 2.99 -4.97 25.76
N ARG A 299 1.70 -4.63 25.75
CA ARG A 299 1.16 -3.41 25.15
C ARG A 299 1.67 -2.14 25.82
N ILE A 300 1.90 -2.19 27.13
CA ILE A 300 2.37 -1.04 27.91
C ILE A 300 3.85 -0.82 27.66
N LYS A 301 4.65 -1.90 27.69
CA LYS A 301 6.09 -1.83 27.41
C LYS A 301 6.38 -1.47 25.95
N GLY A 302 5.57 -1.94 25.01
CA GLY A 302 5.72 -1.65 23.59
C GLY A 302 5.29 -0.22 23.20
N HIS A 303 4.43 0.43 23.99
CA HIS A 303 3.99 1.79 23.69
C HIS A 303 5.14 2.80 23.76
N ALA A 304 5.18 3.73 22.80
CA ALA A 304 6.19 4.78 22.64
C ALA A 304 7.61 4.27 22.33
N THR A 305 7.77 2.95 22.15
CA THR A 305 8.97 2.35 21.59
C THR A 305 8.95 2.39 20.06
N ARG A 306 10.01 1.89 19.43
CA ARG A 306 10.21 1.87 17.99
C ARG A 306 10.51 0.43 17.55
N ALA A 307 9.87 -0.02 16.48
CA ALA A 307 10.10 -1.33 15.89
C ALA A 307 9.92 -1.26 14.36
N ARG A 308 10.60 -2.15 13.65
CA ARG A 308 10.53 -2.25 12.17
C ARG A 308 9.13 -2.62 11.70
N TRP A 309 8.46 -3.47 12.49
CA TRP A 309 7.09 -3.88 12.29
C TRP A 309 6.40 -4.14 13.63
N CYS A 310 5.07 -4.07 13.61
CA CYS A 310 4.20 -4.46 14.72
C CYS A 310 3.04 -5.29 14.17
N HIS A 311 2.86 -6.49 14.72
CA HIS A 311 1.69 -7.31 14.50
C HIS A 311 0.60 -6.94 15.51
N VAL A 312 -0.63 -6.81 15.03
CA VAL A 312 -1.84 -6.66 15.84
C VAL A 312 -2.84 -7.75 15.44
N GLY A 313 -3.37 -8.48 16.40
CA GLY A 313 -4.34 -9.55 16.11
C GLY A 313 -5.27 -9.86 17.26
N GLY A 314 -6.28 -10.68 16.98
CA GLY A 314 -7.31 -11.09 17.93
C GLY A 314 -8.21 -12.15 17.32
N LYS A 315 -9.24 -12.56 18.06
CA LYS A 315 -10.23 -13.53 17.57
C LYS A 315 -11.44 -12.81 17.00
N THR A 316 -11.85 -13.19 15.79
CA THR A 316 -13.13 -12.80 15.18
C THR A 316 -13.88 -14.09 14.84
N ASP A 317 -15.12 -14.23 15.31
CA ASP A 317 -15.89 -15.48 15.18
C ASP A 317 -15.11 -16.72 15.68
N GLY A 318 -14.32 -16.53 16.74
CA GLY A 318 -13.47 -17.57 17.34
C GLY A 318 -12.18 -17.89 16.54
N LYS A 319 -11.99 -17.35 15.34
CA LYS A 319 -10.79 -17.53 14.53
C LYS A 319 -9.75 -16.49 14.89
N LEU A 320 -8.55 -16.94 15.25
CA LEU A 320 -7.42 -16.04 15.48
C LEU A 320 -6.87 -15.57 14.14
N ALA A 321 -6.64 -14.26 14.00
CA ALA A 321 -6.05 -13.65 12.83
C ALA A 321 -5.40 -12.31 13.18
N GLY A 322 -4.63 -11.74 12.25
CA GLY A 322 -3.99 -10.46 12.48
C GLY A 322 -3.33 -9.85 11.26
N ILE A 323 -2.65 -8.73 11.52
CA ILE A 323 -1.95 -7.93 10.53
C ILE A 323 -0.61 -7.47 11.07
N GLY A 324 0.46 -7.70 10.31
CA GLY A 324 1.73 -7.02 10.48
C GLY A 324 1.74 -5.69 9.74
N VAL A 325 2.04 -4.59 10.44
CA VAL A 325 2.25 -3.27 9.84
C VAL A 325 3.75 -2.98 9.83
N LEU A 326 4.35 -2.95 8.64
CA LEU A 326 5.79 -2.82 8.40
C LEU A 326 6.13 -1.37 8.03
N CYS A 327 7.04 -0.75 8.77
CA CYS A 327 7.52 0.60 8.53
C CYS A 327 8.70 0.56 7.54
N HIS A 328 8.64 1.35 6.46
CA HIS A 328 9.73 1.40 5.50
C HIS A 328 10.93 2.22 6.04
N PRO A 329 12.20 1.82 5.80
CA PRO A 329 13.40 2.54 6.24
C PRO A 329 13.50 4.01 5.81
N SER A 330 12.88 4.37 4.68
CA SER A 330 12.90 5.75 4.17
C SER A 330 11.87 6.67 4.81
N ASN A 331 11.02 6.17 5.71
CA ASN A 331 10.07 7.03 6.41
C ASN A 331 10.79 8.00 7.33
N PHE A 332 10.29 9.24 7.41
CA PHE A 332 10.75 10.21 8.40
C PHE A 332 10.69 9.60 9.80
N ARG A 333 11.79 9.71 10.55
CA ARG A 333 11.97 9.11 11.90
C ARG A 333 11.82 7.59 11.93
N PHE A 334 12.17 6.86 10.87
CA PHE A 334 12.21 5.41 10.90
C PHE A 334 13.17 4.84 11.99
N PRO A 335 12.82 3.72 12.65
CA PRO A 335 11.45 3.19 12.78
C PRO A 335 10.61 4.17 13.61
N GLN A 336 9.41 4.50 13.13
CA GLN A 336 8.58 5.52 13.79
C GLN A 336 8.11 5.03 15.17
N PRO A 337 7.92 5.94 16.15
CA PRO A 337 7.36 5.57 17.44
C PRO A 337 5.98 4.93 17.30
N MET A 338 5.67 3.98 18.16
CA MET A 338 4.43 3.22 18.11
C MET A 338 3.44 3.69 19.19
N ARG A 339 2.22 4.05 18.78
CA ARG A 339 1.09 4.08 19.69
C ARG A 339 0.45 2.70 19.74
N ILE A 340 0.65 1.99 20.84
CA ILE A 340 -0.08 0.76 21.19
C ILE A 340 -1.09 1.13 22.28
N HIS A 341 -2.38 0.91 22.04
CA HIS A 341 -3.40 1.20 23.04
C HIS A 341 -3.34 0.20 24.21
N PRO A 342 -3.58 0.60 25.46
CA PRO A 342 -3.56 -0.33 26.59
C PRO A 342 -4.70 -1.36 26.57
N THR A 343 -5.88 -1.00 26.03
CA THR A 343 -7.12 -1.79 26.20
C THR A 343 -7.95 -2.01 24.93
N GLU A 344 -7.63 -1.37 23.81
CA GLU A 344 -8.49 -1.38 22.60
C GLU A 344 -7.68 -1.79 21.38
N PRO A 345 -8.27 -2.40 20.34
CA PRO A 345 -7.53 -2.89 19.18
C PRO A 345 -7.07 -1.74 18.27
N PHE A 346 -6.13 -0.93 18.75
CA PHE A 346 -5.68 0.28 18.10
C PHE A 346 -4.15 0.34 18.05
N PHE A 347 -3.65 0.67 16.87
CA PHE A 347 -2.23 0.87 16.61
C PHE A 347 -2.02 2.11 15.73
N ASN A 348 -0.93 2.83 15.94
CA ASN A 348 -0.51 3.90 15.04
C ASN A 348 1.01 4.02 15.01
N PHE A 349 1.58 4.18 13.82
CA PHE A 349 2.91 4.76 13.70
C PHE A 349 2.78 6.29 13.88
N ALA A 350 3.34 6.79 14.97
CA ALA A 350 3.11 8.12 15.54
C ALA A 350 4.40 8.96 15.55
N PRO A 351 4.88 9.47 14.40
CA PRO A 351 6.15 10.20 14.32
C PRO A 351 6.22 11.39 15.30
N SER A 352 5.10 12.06 15.59
CA SER A 352 5.02 13.20 16.53
C SER A 352 5.33 12.84 17.99
N GLN A 353 5.37 11.55 18.38
CA GLN A 353 5.78 11.17 19.74
C GLN A 353 7.24 11.51 20.03
N ALA A 354 8.08 11.53 18.99
CA ALA A 354 9.52 11.77 19.08
C ALA A 354 9.92 13.25 18.98
N GLY A 355 8.97 14.16 19.24
CA GLY A 355 9.19 15.60 19.21
C GLY A 355 8.30 16.30 18.18
N GLU A 356 8.25 17.62 18.26
CA GLU A 356 7.55 18.42 17.26
C GLU A 356 8.22 18.34 15.88
N TRP A 357 7.45 18.62 14.82
CA TRP A 357 7.92 18.67 13.44
C TRP A 357 6.92 19.44 12.57
N GLU A 358 7.23 19.65 11.30
CA GLU A 358 6.38 20.40 10.38
C GLU A 358 6.48 19.87 8.95
N ILE A 359 5.46 20.17 8.14
CA ILE A 359 5.55 20.10 6.67
C ILE A 359 5.60 21.55 6.18
N LYS A 360 6.65 21.91 5.45
CA LYS A 360 6.81 23.25 4.88
C LYS A 360 6.30 23.33 3.45
N PRO A 361 5.95 24.53 2.95
CA PRO A 361 5.65 24.74 1.54
C PRO A 361 6.81 24.30 0.65
N GLY A 362 6.51 23.53 -0.40
CA GLY A 362 7.51 22.98 -1.32
C GLY A 362 8.17 21.67 -0.86
N GLU A 363 7.92 21.22 0.37
CA GLU A 363 8.40 19.93 0.88
C GLU A 363 7.27 18.89 0.84
N GLU A 364 7.64 17.63 0.60
CA GLU A 364 6.75 16.48 0.67
C GLU A 364 7.04 15.64 1.92
N TYR A 365 5.99 15.28 2.65
CA TYR A 365 6.06 14.24 3.65
C TYR A 365 5.59 12.93 3.02
N VAL A 366 6.55 12.02 2.79
CA VAL A 366 6.27 10.71 2.21
C VAL A 366 6.30 9.63 3.28
N SER A 367 5.25 8.83 3.33
CA SER A 367 5.11 7.69 4.24
C SER A 367 4.80 6.42 3.46
N ARG A 368 5.51 5.35 3.79
CA ARG A 368 5.43 4.06 3.11
C ARG A 368 5.27 2.94 4.12
N TYR A 369 4.25 2.13 3.94
CA TYR A 369 3.97 0.98 4.80
C TYR A 369 3.61 -0.23 3.96
N GLN A 370 4.02 -1.40 4.43
CA GLN A 370 3.61 -2.69 3.90
C GLN A 370 2.79 -3.42 4.97
N PHE A 371 1.78 -4.15 4.54
CA PHE A 371 0.83 -4.84 5.39
C PHE A 371 0.80 -6.32 5.04
N VAL A 372 0.92 -7.15 6.07
CA VAL A 372 0.91 -8.61 5.94
C VAL A 372 -0.27 -9.13 6.74
N VAL A 373 -1.29 -9.66 6.07
CA VAL A 373 -2.51 -10.16 6.71
C VAL A 373 -2.48 -11.68 6.73
N THR A 374 -2.64 -12.27 7.91
CA THR A 374 -2.50 -13.71 8.14
C THR A 374 -3.61 -14.24 9.02
N ASP A 375 -4.01 -15.47 8.73
CA ASP A 375 -4.75 -16.32 9.66
C ASP A 375 -3.81 -16.85 10.76
N GLY A 376 -4.35 -17.17 11.93
CA GLY A 376 -3.63 -17.79 13.03
C GLY A 376 -2.78 -16.84 13.88
N LYS A 377 -1.76 -17.42 14.53
CA LYS A 377 -0.85 -16.72 15.44
C LYS A 377 0.14 -15.86 14.65
N PRO A 378 0.71 -14.79 15.25
CA PRO A 378 1.76 -14.02 14.61
C PRO A 378 2.95 -14.91 14.23
N ASP A 379 3.42 -14.77 12.99
CA ASP A 379 4.64 -15.41 12.49
C ASP A 379 5.75 -14.37 12.35
N ALA A 380 6.62 -14.28 13.36
CA ALA A 380 7.72 -13.33 13.38
C ALA A 380 8.73 -13.59 12.24
N ALA A 381 8.95 -14.85 11.86
CA ALA A 381 9.90 -15.19 10.80
C ALA A 381 9.38 -14.74 9.44
N LEU A 382 8.08 -14.93 9.18
CA LEU A 382 7.42 -14.39 7.99
C LEU A 382 7.49 -12.86 7.94
N LEU A 383 7.20 -12.18 9.05
CA LEU A 383 7.20 -10.72 9.12
C LEU A 383 8.62 -10.14 8.95
N ASP A 384 9.64 -10.75 9.55
CA ASP A 384 11.03 -10.33 9.35
C ASP A 384 11.49 -10.57 7.91
N ARG A 385 11.14 -11.71 7.30
CA ARG A 385 11.44 -12.00 5.89
C ARG A 385 10.80 -10.95 4.96
N LEU A 386 9.50 -10.70 5.10
CA LEU A 386 8.79 -9.72 4.26
C LEU A 386 9.29 -8.29 4.50
N TRP A 387 9.65 -7.95 5.74
CA TRP A 387 10.29 -6.67 6.03
C TRP A 387 11.66 -6.55 5.36
N ASN A 388 12.49 -7.61 5.34
CA ASN A 388 13.77 -7.61 4.64
C ASN A 388 13.60 -7.49 3.11
N ASP A 389 12.57 -8.10 2.53
CA ASP A 389 12.20 -7.90 1.12
C ASP A 389 11.81 -6.44 0.84
N TYR A 390 11.05 -5.83 1.76
CA TYR A 390 10.59 -4.46 1.61
C TYR A 390 11.70 -3.42 1.84
N ALA A 391 12.56 -3.63 2.83
CA ALA A 391 13.65 -2.72 3.22
C ALA A 391 14.90 -2.87 2.35
N HIS A 392 15.12 -4.07 1.82
CA HIS A 392 16.30 -4.46 1.04
C HIS A 392 15.87 -5.26 -0.19
N PRO A 393 15.18 -4.63 -1.15
CA PRO A 393 14.66 -5.33 -2.33
C PRO A 393 15.80 -5.95 -3.16
N PRO A 394 15.56 -7.06 -3.87
CA PRO A 394 16.53 -7.63 -4.80
C PRO A 394 17.04 -6.60 -5.81
N ARG A 395 18.35 -6.63 -6.11
CA ARG A 395 18.95 -5.74 -7.12
C ARG A 395 18.70 -6.32 -8.50
N VAL A 396 18.28 -5.45 -9.42
CA VAL A 396 18.02 -5.81 -10.82
C VAL A 396 18.98 -5.06 -11.73
N GLU A 397 19.59 -5.78 -12.65
CA GLU A 397 20.44 -5.21 -13.70
C GLU A 397 19.94 -5.70 -15.06
N ILE A 398 19.92 -4.79 -16.03
CA ILE A 398 19.43 -5.08 -17.38
C ILE A 398 20.60 -4.93 -18.35
N TYR A 399 20.74 -5.92 -19.22
CA TYR A 399 21.75 -6.00 -20.25
C TYR A 399 21.07 -6.21 -21.60
N ASP A 400 21.62 -5.66 -22.67
CA ASP A 400 21.19 -6.01 -24.02
C ASP A 400 21.44 -7.50 -24.26
N ALA A 401 20.47 -8.22 -24.84
CA ALA A 401 20.71 -9.61 -25.21
C ALA A 401 21.81 -9.66 -26.27
N LYS A 402 22.79 -10.54 -26.05
CA LYS A 402 23.84 -10.83 -27.03
C LYS A 402 23.32 -11.64 -28.20
#